data_AF-A0AAV4IQ00-F1
#
_entry.id   AF-A0AAV4IQ00-F1
#
_cell.length_a   1.000
_cell.length_b   1.000
_cell.length_c   1.000
_cell.angle_alpha   90.00
_cell.angle_beta   90.00
_cell.angle_gamma   90.00
#
_symmetry.space_group_name_H-M   'P 1'
#
loop_
_entity.id
_entity.type
_entity.pdbx_description
1 polymer ?
#
loop_
_entity_poly.entity_id
_entity_poly.type
_entity_poly.pdbx_seq_one_letter_code
_entity_poly.pdbx_strand_id
1 'polypeptide(L)'
;DFQTWQLAMYCRKAKLKLTMKSILEEYKCGKVRLVTMLEESDDPVVKTVKPSIKTGRKWKVAEAIDEAKECLRLKEVIGQTQTDRKGLGSSSVKWWSKTEGKEKRDMVIEEVRQREDVRRIQKAVQQPQQGQWTNWDSAMQRSLTWKDIWQMAPLRIRFLIRSVYDLLPSNANLVRWGKKDDPTCPLCHGRQTTEHVLSSCKVALSQGRYTWRHNRVLQELASVISTAKGQSNPPSPSFTIFTTEGGARKWCWRSNTASNQRKGLLDGCDDWEVSADLPEWDEHPEVIRRTTLKPDIVIHSPSTQQVIMVELTVPYESRMEQAHTYKKEKYLDLT
;
A
#
# COMPACT_ATOMS: atom_id res chain seq x y z
N ASP A 1 -5.18 7.41 -25.14
CA ASP A 1 -5.01 5.95 -25.07
C ASP A 1 -6.02 5.24 -24.20
N PHE A 2 -6.86 4.39 -24.81
CA PHE A 2 -7.78 3.48 -24.12
C PHE A 2 -7.03 2.45 -23.23
N GLN A 3 -5.76 2.22 -23.52
CA GLN A 3 -4.94 1.19 -22.88
C GLN A 3 -4.48 1.58 -21.46
N THR A 4 -4.08 2.84 -21.25
CA THR A 4 -3.70 3.34 -19.93
C THR A 4 -4.88 3.31 -18.95
N TRP A 5 -6.11 3.50 -19.46
CA TRP A 5 -7.33 3.42 -18.65
C TRP A 5 -7.60 2.02 -18.12
N GLN A 6 -7.35 0.96 -18.89
CA GLN A 6 -7.55 -0.41 -18.40
C GLN A 6 -6.64 -0.72 -17.21
N LEU A 7 -5.44 -0.16 -17.23
CA LEU A 7 -4.49 -0.32 -16.14
C LEU A 7 -4.91 0.49 -14.92
N ALA A 8 -5.19 1.78 -15.14
CA ALA A 8 -5.57 2.72 -14.09
C ALA A 8 -6.83 2.30 -13.34
N MET A 9 -7.78 1.68 -14.04
CA MET A 9 -9.07 1.32 -13.47
C MET A 9 -9.11 -0.07 -12.86
N TYR A 10 -8.41 -1.05 -13.46
CA TYR A 10 -8.67 -2.46 -13.16
C TYR A 10 -7.48 -3.24 -12.59
N CYS A 11 -6.26 -2.69 -12.59
CA CYS A 11 -5.10 -3.42 -12.11
C CYS A 11 -5.06 -3.41 -10.57
N ARG A 12 -5.15 -4.59 -9.94
CA ARG A 12 -5.05 -4.71 -8.47
C ARG A 12 -3.67 -4.44 -7.92
N LYS A 13 -2.63 -4.52 -8.76
CA LYS A 13 -1.22 -4.34 -8.38
C LYS A 13 -0.70 -2.93 -8.70
N ALA A 14 -1.51 -2.06 -9.29
CA ALA A 14 -1.11 -0.68 -9.59
C ALA A 14 -0.97 0.16 -8.32
N LYS A 15 -0.11 1.19 -8.31
CA LYS A 15 0.10 2.04 -7.12
C LYS A 15 -1.16 2.78 -6.69
N LEU A 16 -2.05 3.11 -7.62
CA LEU A 16 -3.41 3.54 -7.34
C LEU A 16 -4.39 2.45 -7.75
N LYS A 17 -5.03 1.83 -6.77
CA LYS A 17 -6.06 0.80 -6.96
C LYS A 17 -7.45 1.41 -6.81
N LEU A 18 -8.30 1.18 -7.80
CA LEU A 18 -9.71 1.56 -7.76
C LEU A 18 -10.58 0.32 -7.49
N THR A 19 -11.78 0.50 -6.94
CA THR A 19 -12.76 -0.58 -6.70
C THR A 19 -13.46 -1.10 -7.96
N MET A 20 -13.01 -0.71 -9.15
CA MET A 20 -13.62 -1.14 -10.41
C MET A 20 -13.10 -2.51 -10.84
N LYS A 21 -13.99 -3.34 -11.39
CA LYS A 21 -13.66 -4.65 -11.95
C LYS A 21 -13.77 -4.61 -13.46
N SER A 22 -12.84 -5.26 -14.14
CA SER A 22 -12.90 -5.39 -15.60
C SER A 22 -13.97 -6.41 -15.99
N ILE A 23 -14.91 -6.01 -16.86
CA ILE A 23 -15.94 -6.92 -17.39
C ILE A 23 -15.30 -8.12 -18.09
N LEU A 24 -14.22 -7.90 -18.84
CA LEU A 24 -13.49 -8.96 -19.53
C LEU A 24 -12.89 -9.96 -18.52
N GLU A 25 -12.35 -9.46 -17.43
CA GLU A 25 -11.78 -10.31 -16.38
C GLU A 25 -12.88 -11.12 -15.67
N GLU A 26 -14.00 -10.49 -15.30
CA GLU A 26 -15.12 -11.18 -14.68
C GLU A 26 -15.74 -12.21 -15.64
N TYR A 27 -15.80 -11.92 -16.95
CA TYR A 27 -16.19 -12.91 -17.96
C TYR A 27 -15.25 -14.12 -17.96
N LYS A 28 -13.93 -13.90 -17.99
CA LYS A 28 -12.94 -14.99 -17.97
C LYS A 28 -13.06 -15.82 -16.70
N CYS A 29 -13.11 -15.16 -15.54
CA CYS A 29 -13.26 -15.81 -14.23
C CYS A 29 -14.58 -16.59 -14.14
N GLY A 30 -15.68 -16.03 -14.66
CA GLY A 30 -16.98 -16.69 -14.70
C GLY A 30 -16.97 -17.94 -15.57
N LYS A 31 -16.29 -17.90 -16.73
CA LYS A 31 -16.13 -19.08 -17.60
C LYS A 31 -15.27 -20.16 -16.94
N VAL A 32 -14.15 -19.78 -16.32
CA VAL A 32 -13.28 -20.70 -15.57
C VAL A 32 -14.05 -21.34 -14.41
N ARG A 33 -14.80 -20.53 -13.65
CA ARG A 33 -15.66 -21.02 -12.57
C ARG A 33 -16.69 -22.03 -13.06
N LEU A 34 -17.35 -21.74 -14.18
CA LEU A 34 -18.35 -22.65 -14.74
C LEU A 34 -17.74 -23.98 -15.18
N VAL A 35 -16.62 -23.97 -15.90
CA VAL A 35 -15.93 -25.22 -16.32
C VAL A 35 -15.51 -26.02 -15.10
N THR A 36 -14.83 -25.38 -14.15
CA THR A 36 -14.32 -26.07 -12.95
C THR A 36 -15.44 -26.62 -12.07
N MET A 37 -16.59 -25.94 -11.99
CA MET A 37 -17.79 -26.47 -11.31
C MET A 37 -18.38 -27.69 -12.02
N LEU A 38 -18.36 -27.74 -13.35
CA LEU A 38 -18.87 -28.86 -14.13
C LEU A 38 -17.92 -30.07 -14.05
N GLU A 39 -16.61 -29.84 -14.04
CA GLU A 39 -15.59 -30.89 -13.86
C GLU A 39 -15.69 -31.59 -12.49
N GLU A 40 -15.99 -30.80 -11.45
CA GLU A 40 -16.10 -31.27 -10.06
C GLU A 40 -17.56 -31.44 -9.63
N SER A 41 -18.49 -31.63 -10.56
CA SER A 41 -19.91 -31.84 -10.24
C SER A 41 -20.12 -33.18 -9.52
N ASP A 42 -20.98 -33.17 -8.50
CA ASP A 42 -21.42 -34.38 -7.79
C ASP A 42 -22.34 -35.25 -8.67
N ASP A 43 -22.93 -34.68 -9.73
CA ASP A 43 -23.78 -35.41 -10.67
C ASP A 43 -22.91 -36.23 -11.64
N PRO A 44 -23.03 -37.58 -11.63
CA PRO A 44 -22.22 -38.44 -12.48
C PRO A 44 -22.50 -38.25 -13.98
N VAL A 45 -23.72 -37.85 -14.37
CA VAL A 45 -24.08 -37.57 -15.77
C VAL A 45 -23.32 -36.32 -16.25
N VAL A 46 -23.35 -35.25 -15.46
CA VAL A 46 -22.65 -33.99 -15.78
C VAL A 46 -21.14 -34.23 -15.89
N LYS A 47 -20.59 -34.99 -14.94
CA LYS A 47 -19.16 -35.35 -14.92
C LYS A 47 -18.72 -36.19 -16.11
N THR A 48 -19.62 -37.03 -16.64
CA THR A 48 -19.36 -37.87 -17.82
C THR A 48 -19.46 -37.07 -19.11
N VAL A 49 -20.51 -36.24 -19.24
CA VAL A 49 -20.78 -35.47 -20.47
C VAL A 49 -19.73 -34.37 -20.72
N LYS A 50 -19.14 -33.79 -19.66
CA LYS A 50 -18.16 -32.69 -19.72
C LYS A 50 -18.54 -31.63 -20.77
N PRO A 51 -19.68 -30.95 -20.58
CA PRO A 51 -20.25 -30.10 -21.62
C PRO A 51 -19.26 -29.00 -22.03
N SER A 52 -19.01 -28.92 -23.34
CA SER A 52 -18.08 -27.94 -23.89
C SER A 52 -18.63 -26.51 -23.74
N ILE A 53 -17.88 -25.66 -23.04
CA ILE A 53 -18.30 -24.27 -22.86
C ILE A 53 -17.86 -23.43 -24.03
N LYS A 54 -18.84 -22.85 -24.73
CA LYS A 54 -18.57 -21.87 -25.78
C LYS A 54 -17.83 -20.67 -25.19
N THR A 55 -16.62 -20.46 -25.69
CA THR A 55 -15.77 -19.29 -25.49
C THR A 55 -15.52 -18.61 -26.85
N GLY A 56 -15.13 -17.34 -26.84
CA GLY A 56 -14.86 -16.60 -28.08
C GLY A 56 -13.62 -17.11 -28.82
N ARG A 57 -13.41 -16.66 -30.06
CA ARG A 57 -12.27 -17.09 -30.89
C ARG A 57 -10.89 -16.74 -30.32
N LYS A 58 -10.79 -15.63 -29.57
CA LYS A 58 -9.52 -15.06 -29.10
C LYS A 58 -9.02 -15.62 -27.77
N TRP A 59 -9.84 -16.38 -27.05
CA TRP A 59 -9.50 -16.87 -25.72
C TRP A 59 -10.25 -18.16 -25.43
N LYS A 60 -9.50 -19.22 -25.10
CA LYS A 60 -10.07 -20.52 -24.75
C LYS A 60 -9.93 -20.75 -23.26
N VAL A 61 -11.01 -21.24 -22.65
CA VAL A 61 -11.05 -21.49 -21.20
C VAL A 61 -10.21 -22.69 -20.79
N ALA A 62 -10.17 -23.75 -21.61
CA ALA A 62 -9.38 -24.96 -21.31
C ALA A 62 -7.88 -24.61 -21.16
N GLU A 63 -7.31 -23.94 -22.16
CA GLU A 63 -5.92 -23.46 -22.12
C GLU A 63 -5.64 -22.59 -20.89
N ALA A 64 -6.55 -21.68 -20.53
CA ALA A 64 -6.37 -20.82 -19.36
C ALA A 64 -6.43 -21.59 -18.02
N ILE A 65 -7.25 -22.64 -17.94
CA ILE A 65 -7.34 -23.50 -16.77
C ILE A 65 -6.08 -24.34 -16.63
N ASP A 66 -5.61 -24.94 -17.73
CA ASP A 66 -4.41 -25.77 -17.73
C ASP A 66 -3.19 -24.94 -17.32
N GLU A 67 -3.01 -23.77 -17.94
CA GLU A 67 -1.96 -22.83 -17.56
C GLU A 67 -2.02 -22.40 -16.08
N ALA A 68 -3.23 -22.18 -15.54
CA ALA A 68 -3.42 -21.82 -14.14
C ALA A 68 -3.06 -23.00 -13.20
N LYS A 69 -3.51 -24.22 -13.54
CA LYS A 69 -3.19 -25.45 -12.80
C LYS A 69 -1.67 -25.69 -12.79
N GLU A 70 -0.97 -25.50 -13.92
CA GLU A 70 0.49 -25.62 -13.98
C GLU A 70 1.20 -24.57 -13.14
N CYS A 71 0.74 -23.31 -13.17
CA CYS A 71 1.33 -22.25 -12.35
C CYS A 71 1.19 -22.56 -10.85
N LEU A 72 0.03 -23.09 -10.43
CA LEU A 72 -0.19 -23.50 -9.04
C LEU A 72 0.73 -24.65 -8.62
N ARG A 73 0.94 -25.65 -9.50
CA ARG A 73 1.93 -26.72 -9.27
C ARG A 73 3.35 -26.17 -9.16
N LEU A 74 3.72 -25.24 -10.03
CA LEU A 74 5.04 -24.61 -10.00
C LEU A 74 5.25 -23.83 -8.69
N LYS A 75 4.25 -23.06 -8.24
CA LYS A 75 4.31 -22.35 -6.94
C LYS A 75 4.46 -23.33 -5.78
N GLU A 76 3.84 -24.49 -5.86
CA GLU A 76 3.99 -25.55 -4.86
C GLU A 76 5.40 -26.15 -4.85
N VAL A 77 6.01 -26.36 -6.01
CA VAL A 77 7.40 -26.85 -6.14
C VAL A 77 8.42 -25.81 -5.63
N ILE A 78 8.23 -24.53 -5.98
CA ILE A 78 9.09 -23.43 -5.49
C ILE A 78 9.01 -23.31 -3.97
N GLY A 79 7.87 -23.68 -3.39
CA GLY A 79 7.65 -23.64 -1.95
C GLY A 79 7.44 -22.22 -1.42
N GLN A 80 7.54 -22.07 -0.09
CA GLN A 80 7.37 -20.79 0.57
C GLN A 80 8.65 -19.97 0.45
N THR A 81 8.64 -18.94 -0.39
CA THR A 81 9.70 -17.94 -0.45
C THR A 81 9.47 -16.83 0.57
N GLN A 82 10.55 -16.26 1.11
CA GLN A 82 10.46 -15.05 1.91
C GLN A 82 10.04 -13.88 1.02
N THR A 83 8.79 -13.42 1.16
CA THR A 83 8.25 -12.27 0.41
C THR A 83 8.26 -10.98 1.21
N ASP A 84 8.43 -11.06 2.53
CA ASP A 84 8.47 -9.91 3.42
C ASP A 84 9.51 -10.09 4.55
N ARG A 85 9.63 -9.07 5.40
CA ARG A 85 10.55 -9.09 6.55
C ARG A 85 10.03 -9.94 7.72
N LYS A 86 8.89 -10.63 7.59
CA LYS A 86 8.29 -11.41 8.69
C LYS A 86 8.93 -12.79 8.86
N GLY A 87 9.81 -13.19 7.95
CA GLY A 87 10.52 -14.47 7.99
C GLY A 87 9.69 -15.65 7.49
N LEU A 88 10.36 -16.80 7.30
CA LEU A 88 9.73 -18.04 6.87
C LEU A 88 8.78 -18.58 7.95
N GLY A 89 7.62 -19.12 7.55
CA GLY A 89 6.63 -19.68 8.49
C GLY A 89 5.67 -18.66 9.13
N SER A 90 5.82 -17.36 8.88
CA SER A 90 4.90 -16.34 9.41
C SER A 90 3.51 -16.38 8.76
N SER A 91 3.39 -16.99 7.58
CA SER A 91 2.15 -17.05 6.81
C SER A 91 1.75 -18.50 6.58
N SER A 92 0.45 -18.79 6.75
CA SER A 92 -0.11 -20.10 6.40
C SER A 92 -0.23 -20.20 4.88
N VAL A 93 0.58 -21.08 4.28
CA VAL A 93 0.53 -21.35 2.84
C VAL A 93 -0.52 -22.42 2.57
N LYS A 94 -1.38 -22.14 1.59
CA LYS A 94 -2.34 -23.11 1.08
C LYS A 94 -1.74 -23.82 -0.12
N TRP A 95 -1.62 -25.14 -0.03
CA TRP A 95 -1.01 -25.98 -1.05
C TRP A 95 -2.07 -26.50 -2.00
N TRP A 96 -1.83 -26.40 -3.31
CA TRP A 96 -2.78 -26.83 -4.34
C TRP A 96 -3.08 -28.33 -4.25
N SER A 97 -2.08 -29.16 -3.98
CA SER A 97 -2.26 -30.60 -3.79
C SER A 97 -3.17 -30.96 -2.62
N LYS A 98 -3.23 -30.11 -1.58
CA LYS A 98 -3.96 -30.36 -0.32
C LYS A 98 -5.34 -29.70 -0.28
N THR A 99 -5.72 -28.94 -1.31
CA THR A 99 -7.04 -28.31 -1.39
C THR A 99 -7.99 -29.11 -2.26
N GLU A 100 -9.26 -29.06 -1.87
CA GLU A 100 -10.36 -29.79 -2.53
C GLU A 100 -11.59 -28.91 -2.73
N GLY A 101 -12.45 -29.32 -3.66
CA GLY A 101 -13.73 -28.68 -3.95
C GLY A 101 -13.64 -27.18 -4.22
N LYS A 102 -14.49 -26.39 -3.54
CA LYS A 102 -14.59 -24.93 -3.77
C LYS A 102 -13.25 -24.21 -3.62
N GLU A 103 -12.47 -24.58 -2.62
CA GLU A 103 -11.19 -23.91 -2.34
C GLU A 103 -10.20 -24.10 -3.48
N LYS A 104 -10.15 -25.33 -4.02
CA LYS A 104 -9.41 -25.67 -5.22
C LYS A 104 -9.86 -24.80 -6.40
N ARG A 105 -11.16 -24.70 -6.67
CA ARG A 105 -11.66 -23.83 -7.75
C ARG A 105 -11.28 -22.36 -7.56
N ASP A 106 -11.38 -21.85 -6.35
CA ASP A 106 -11.05 -20.46 -6.03
C ASP A 106 -9.56 -20.16 -6.27
N MET A 107 -8.65 -21.10 -6.01
CA MET A 107 -7.22 -20.95 -6.33
C MET A 107 -6.98 -20.82 -7.85
N VAL A 108 -7.65 -21.62 -8.68
CA VAL A 108 -7.53 -21.52 -10.16
C VAL A 108 -8.07 -20.19 -10.66
N ILE A 109 -9.23 -19.76 -10.15
CA ILE A 109 -9.84 -18.48 -10.52
C ILE A 109 -8.92 -17.33 -10.13
N GLU A 110 -8.33 -17.36 -8.94
CA GLU A 110 -7.39 -16.34 -8.48
C GLU A 110 -6.12 -16.31 -9.34
N GLU A 111 -5.61 -17.46 -9.78
CA GLU A 111 -4.46 -17.51 -10.69
C GLU A 111 -4.76 -16.82 -12.03
N VAL A 112 -5.96 -17.06 -12.57
CA VAL A 112 -6.42 -16.39 -13.81
C VAL A 112 -6.54 -14.88 -13.60
N ARG A 113 -7.03 -14.43 -12.43
CA ARG A 113 -7.06 -13.01 -12.05
C ARG A 113 -5.65 -12.42 -11.98
N GLN A 114 -4.72 -13.11 -11.34
CA GLN A 114 -3.32 -12.67 -11.22
C GLN A 114 -2.65 -12.56 -12.58
N ARG A 115 -2.91 -13.50 -13.50
CA ARG A 115 -2.36 -13.48 -14.87
C ARG A 115 -2.85 -12.28 -15.68
N GLU A 116 -4.10 -11.86 -15.51
CA GLU A 116 -4.59 -10.62 -16.14
C GLU A 116 -3.89 -9.37 -15.56
N ASP A 117 -3.60 -9.34 -14.26
CA ASP A 117 -2.82 -8.24 -13.67
C ASP A 117 -1.36 -8.23 -14.16
N VAL A 118 -0.73 -9.40 -14.30
CA VAL A 118 0.62 -9.51 -14.87
C VAL A 118 0.64 -8.97 -16.29
N ARG A 119 -0.35 -9.32 -17.12
CA ARG A 119 -0.48 -8.76 -18.49
C ARG A 119 -0.64 -7.24 -18.49
N ARG A 120 -1.38 -6.67 -17.53
CA ARG A 120 -1.52 -5.21 -17.39
C ARG A 120 -0.17 -4.58 -17.01
N ILE A 121 0.53 -5.13 -16.03
CA ILE A 121 1.84 -4.64 -15.60
C ILE A 121 2.89 -4.73 -16.72
N GLN A 122 2.97 -5.86 -17.42
CA GLN A 122 3.89 -6.03 -18.56
C GLN A 122 3.72 -4.92 -19.60
N LYS A 123 2.47 -4.54 -19.89
CA LYS A 123 2.19 -3.40 -20.78
C LYS A 123 2.58 -2.06 -20.16
N ALA A 124 2.40 -1.89 -18.86
CA ALA A 124 2.81 -0.68 -18.15
C ALA A 124 4.31 -0.45 -18.25
N VAL A 125 5.11 -1.51 -18.03
CA VAL A 125 6.58 -1.44 -18.10
C VAL A 125 7.04 -1.02 -19.50
N GLN A 126 6.29 -1.38 -20.55
CA GLN A 126 6.57 -0.97 -21.93
C GLN A 126 6.20 0.51 -22.22
N GLN A 127 5.57 1.22 -21.28
CA GLN A 127 5.19 2.62 -21.42
C GLN A 127 6.16 3.51 -20.63
N PRO A 128 7.21 4.07 -21.27
CA PRO A 128 8.25 4.79 -20.54
C PRO A 128 7.76 6.06 -19.84
N GLN A 129 6.61 6.62 -20.23
CA GLN A 129 6.03 7.78 -19.56
C GLN A 129 4.93 7.36 -18.56
N GLN A 130 3.83 6.79 -19.06
CA GLN A 130 2.66 6.43 -18.22
C GLN A 130 2.94 5.25 -17.28
N GLY A 131 3.99 4.48 -17.54
CA GLY A 131 4.42 3.33 -16.76
C GLY A 131 5.42 3.64 -15.66
N GLN A 132 5.89 4.88 -15.50
CA GLN A 132 6.93 5.23 -14.50
C GLN A 132 6.57 4.80 -13.07
N TRP A 133 5.28 4.70 -12.74
CA TRP A 133 4.81 4.21 -11.45
C TRP A 133 5.23 2.77 -11.13
N THR A 134 5.61 1.96 -12.14
CA THR A 134 6.11 0.59 -11.92
C THR A 134 7.43 0.58 -11.17
N ASN A 135 8.19 1.68 -11.22
CA ASN A 135 9.50 1.81 -10.58
C ASN A 135 9.41 2.43 -9.19
N TRP A 136 8.21 2.72 -8.68
CA TRP A 136 8.02 3.32 -7.36
C TRP A 136 8.01 2.27 -6.27
N ASP A 137 9.04 1.42 -6.16
CA ASP A 137 9.04 0.25 -5.27
C ASP A 137 8.77 0.61 -3.81
N SER A 138 9.37 1.70 -3.34
CA SER A 138 9.18 2.24 -1.99
C SER A 138 7.80 2.88 -1.74
N ALA A 139 7.02 3.18 -2.78
CA ALA A 139 5.70 3.79 -2.63
C ALA A 139 4.65 2.73 -2.26
N MET A 140 3.93 2.98 -1.17
CA MET A 140 2.79 2.16 -0.76
C MET A 140 1.65 2.26 -1.78
N GLN A 141 0.94 1.14 -1.99
CA GLN A 141 -0.27 1.16 -2.79
C GLN A 141 -1.39 1.93 -2.07
N ARG A 142 -2.01 2.86 -2.77
CA ARG A 142 -3.23 3.56 -2.34
C ARG A 142 -4.45 2.88 -2.95
N SER A 143 -5.36 2.39 -2.11
CA SER A 143 -6.64 1.82 -2.54
C SER A 143 -7.78 2.80 -2.26
N LEU A 144 -8.57 3.15 -3.28
CA LEU A 144 -9.80 3.93 -3.11
C LEU A 144 -11.00 3.01 -3.04
N THR A 145 -11.76 3.09 -1.97
CA THR A 145 -13.06 2.42 -1.82
C THR A 145 -14.16 3.17 -2.57
N TRP A 146 -15.31 2.53 -2.78
CA TRP A 146 -16.48 3.23 -3.32
C TRP A 146 -16.88 4.43 -2.46
N LYS A 147 -16.80 4.31 -1.13
CA LYS A 147 -17.08 5.41 -0.20
C LYS A 147 -16.15 6.59 -0.45
N ASP A 148 -14.85 6.34 -0.61
CA ASP A 148 -13.87 7.41 -0.89
C ASP A 148 -14.18 8.10 -2.22
N ILE A 149 -14.49 7.33 -3.26
CA ILE A 149 -14.83 7.87 -4.58
C ILE A 149 -16.09 8.73 -4.51
N TRP A 150 -17.12 8.29 -3.77
CA TRP A 150 -18.36 9.05 -3.61
C TRP A 150 -18.20 10.32 -2.78
N GLN A 151 -17.29 10.34 -1.81
CA GLN A 151 -17.03 11.50 -0.95
C GLN A 151 -16.05 12.50 -1.58
N MET A 152 -15.26 12.08 -2.55
CA MET A 152 -14.26 12.94 -3.19
C MET A 152 -14.87 13.79 -4.30
N ALA A 153 -14.51 15.08 -4.33
CA ALA A 153 -14.85 15.95 -5.46
C ALA A 153 -14.31 15.37 -6.79
N PRO A 154 -15.08 15.42 -7.90
CA PRO A 154 -14.67 14.82 -9.18
C PRO A 154 -13.31 15.30 -9.70
N LEU A 155 -12.99 16.58 -9.49
CA LEU A 155 -11.70 17.16 -9.88
C LEU A 155 -10.52 16.57 -9.08
N ARG A 156 -10.74 16.22 -7.81
CA ARG A 156 -9.73 15.60 -6.95
C ARG A 156 -9.41 14.18 -7.43
N ILE A 157 -10.43 13.41 -7.81
CA ILE A 157 -10.25 12.06 -8.37
C ILE A 157 -9.53 12.14 -9.71
N ARG A 158 -9.95 13.06 -10.59
CA ARG A 158 -9.32 13.29 -11.89
C ARG A 158 -7.84 13.68 -11.73
N PHE A 159 -7.53 14.56 -10.78
CA PHE A 159 -6.15 14.94 -10.48
C PHE A 159 -5.34 13.73 -10.00
N LEU A 160 -5.85 12.97 -9.03
CA LEU A 160 -5.16 11.82 -8.45
C LEU A 160 -4.86 10.72 -9.48
N ILE A 161 -5.81 10.37 -10.32
CA ILE A 161 -5.58 9.37 -11.38
C ILE A 161 -4.53 9.91 -12.37
N ARG A 162 -4.65 11.17 -12.78
CA ARG A 162 -3.74 11.76 -13.76
C ARG A 162 -2.33 11.99 -13.22
N SER A 163 -2.16 12.23 -11.92
CA SER A 163 -0.83 12.42 -11.33
C SER A 163 -0.03 11.12 -11.32
N VAL A 164 -0.69 9.99 -11.03
CA VAL A 164 -0.05 8.66 -10.96
C VAL A 164 0.42 8.18 -12.34
N TYR A 165 -0.39 8.41 -13.38
CA TYR A 165 -0.10 7.93 -14.74
C TYR A 165 0.51 8.99 -15.66
N ASP A 166 1.02 10.10 -15.09
CA ASP A 166 1.59 11.23 -15.82
C ASP A 166 0.73 11.73 -17.00
N LEU A 167 -0.55 11.96 -16.70
CA LEU A 167 -1.57 12.50 -17.62
C LEU A 167 -2.01 13.91 -17.23
N LEU A 168 -1.28 14.56 -16.32
CA LEU A 168 -1.50 15.97 -15.98
C LEU A 168 -1.02 16.87 -17.13
N PRO A 169 -1.66 18.02 -17.36
CA PRO A 169 -1.30 18.94 -18.43
C PRO A 169 -0.05 19.78 -18.07
N SER A 170 1.07 19.13 -17.76
CA SER A 170 2.38 19.79 -17.67
C SER A 170 2.80 20.26 -19.07
N ASN A 171 3.60 21.32 -19.21
CA ASN A 171 4.02 21.78 -20.54
C ASN A 171 4.78 20.68 -21.30
N ALA A 172 5.55 19.82 -20.61
CA ALA A 172 6.15 18.65 -21.25
C ALA A 172 5.10 17.70 -21.85
N ASN A 173 3.98 17.46 -21.16
CA ASN A 173 2.89 16.63 -21.67
C ASN A 173 2.10 17.35 -22.77
N LEU A 174 1.88 18.66 -22.65
CA LEU A 174 1.20 19.47 -23.67
C LEU A 174 1.98 19.49 -25.00
N VAL A 175 3.32 19.59 -24.94
CA VAL A 175 4.18 19.45 -26.12
C VAL A 175 4.06 18.06 -26.73
N ARG A 176 4.11 17.01 -25.89
CA ARG A 176 3.91 15.62 -26.37
C ARG A 176 2.54 15.44 -27.04
N TRP A 177 1.52 16.17 -26.63
CA TRP A 177 0.18 16.14 -27.21
C TRP A 177 -0.01 17.10 -28.39
N GLY A 178 1.04 17.81 -28.83
CA GLY A 178 0.95 18.79 -29.92
C GLY A 178 0.10 20.01 -29.60
N LYS A 179 -0.07 20.35 -28.32
CA LYS A 179 -0.88 21.49 -27.85
C LYS A 179 -0.07 22.73 -27.51
N LYS A 180 1.26 22.58 -27.45
CA LYS A 180 2.22 23.63 -27.13
C LYS A 180 3.54 23.29 -27.82
N ASP A 181 4.35 24.29 -28.14
CA ASP A 181 5.65 24.05 -28.78
C ASP A 181 6.79 23.93 -27.77
N ASP A 182 6.68 24.61 -26.62
CA ASP A 182 7.75 24.71 -25.63
C ASP A 182 7.39 24.04 -24.28
N PRO A 183 8.21 23.09 -23.79
CA PRO A 183 8.01 22.44 -22.50
C PRO A 183 8.51 23.26 -21.30
N THR A 184 8.98 24.49 -21.47
CA THR A 184 9.54 25.31 -20.37
C THR A 184 8.54 25.63 -19.26
N CYS A 185 9.04 25.72 -18.04
CA CYS A 185 8.29 26.14 -16.86
C CYS A 185 8.14 27.66 -16.86
N PRO A 186 6.92 28.20 -16.65
CA PRO A 186 6.71 29.64 -16.62
C PRO A 186 7.34 30.32 -15.40
N LEU A 187 7.78 29.56 -14.39
CA LEU A 187 8.37 30.10 -13.18
C LEU A 187 9.90 30.13 -13.23
N CYS A 188 10.52 29.00 -13.60
CA CYS A 188 11.97 28.85 -13.51
C CYS A 188 12.65 28.57 -14.86
N HIS A 189 11.90 28.61 -15.96
CA HIS A 189 12.36 28.38 -17.34
C HIS A 189 13.02 27.01 -17.62
N GLY A 190 13.08 26.10 -16.65
CA GLY A 190 13.50 24.71 -16.84
C GLY A 190 12.41 23.85 -17.47
N ARG A 191 12.69 22.60 -17.85
CA ARG A 191 11.68 21.68 -18.42
C ARG A 191 10.58 21.36 -17.41
N GLN A 192 9.32 21.65 -17.75
CA GLN A 192 8.17 21.47 -16.87
C GLN A 192 7.54 20.08 -17.02
N THR A 193 8.05 19.11 -16.27
CA THR A 193 7.41 17.81 -16.05
C THR A 193 6.43 17.84 -14.88
N THR A 194 5.65 16.78 -14.69
CA THR A 194 4.79 16.61 -13.51
C THR A 194 5.62 16.59 -12.22
N GLU A 195 6.73 15.84 -12.19
CA GLU A 195 7.70 15.85 -11.08
C GLU A 195 8.25 17.26 -10.79
N HIS A 196 8.59 18.00 -11.85
CA HIS A 196 9.08 19.38 -11.73
C HIS A 196 8.08 20.27 -11.00
N VAL A 197 6.82 20.28 -11.44
CA VAL A 197 5.77 21.11 -10.82
C VAL A 197 5.51 20.67 -9.38
N LEU A 198 5.40 19.36 -9.15
CA LEU A 198 4.99 18.82 -7.87
C LEU A 198 6.11 18.77 -6.81
N SER A 199 7.39 18.84 -7.17
CA SER A 199 8.46 18.62 -6.16
C SER A 199 9.81 19.32 -6.42
N SER A 200 10.09 19.77 -7.65
CA SER A 200 11.48 20.09 -8.04
C SER A 200 11.69 21.47 -8.65
N CYS A 201 10.67 22.34 -8.65
CA CYS A 201 10.80 23.69 -9.16
C CYS A 201 11.52 24.59 -8.14
N LYS A 202 12.69 25.11 -8.52
CA LYS A 202 13.53 25.98 -7.67
C LYS A 202 12.80 27.25 -7.21
N VAL A 203 12.04 27.87 -8.11
CA VAL A 203 11.25 29.08 -7.81
C VAL A 203 10.05 28.75 -6.92
N ALA A 204 9.41 27.59 -7.10
CA ALA A 204 8.32 27.16 -6.21
C ALA A 204 8.84 26.85 -4.80
N LEU A 205 10.05 26.30 -4.69
CA LEU A 205 10.75 26.08 -3.43
C LEU A 205 11.07 27.41 -2.74
N SER A 206 11.69 28.36 -3.43
CA SER A 206 12.06 29.66 -2.84
C SER A 206 10.84 30.51 -2.45
N GLN A 207 9.71 30.35 -3.15
CA GLN A 207 8.43 30.96 -2.79
C GLN A 207 7.73 30.27 -1.59
N GLY A 208 8.32 29.23 -1.00
CA GLY A 208 7.74 28.54 0.15
C GLY A 208 6.53 27.65 -0.16
N ARG A 209 6.20 27.39 -1.44
CA ARG A 209 5.03 26.55 -1.81
C ARG A 209 5.16 25.11 -1.31
N TYR A 210 6.39 24.61 -1.26
CA TYR A 210 6.67 23.26 -0.79
C TYR A 210 6.62 23.19 0.74
N THR A 211 7.14 24.21 1.43
CA THR A 211 6.97 24.40 2.87
C THR A 211 5.50 24.48 3.25
N TRP A 212 4.68 25.23 2.50
CA TRP A 212 3.24 25.32 2.77
C TRP A 212 2.55 23.95 2.68
N ARG A 213 2.83 23.15 1.64
CA ARG A 213 2.27 21.79 1.49
C ARG A 213 2.78 20.85 2.58
N HIS A 214 4.06 20.93 2.89
CA HIS A 214 4.69 20.16 3.96
C HIS A 214 3.99 20.44 5.29
N ASN A 215 3.88 21.71 5.68
CA ASN A 215 3.25 22.13 6.92
C ASN A 215 1.78 21.71 6.98
N ARG A 216 1.08 21.71 5.83
CA ARG A 216 -0.30 21.21 5.79
C ARG A 216 -0.40 19.72 6.08
N VAL A 217 0.53 18.90 5.59
CA VAL A 217 0.56 17.46 5.92
C VAL A 217 0.99 17.26 7.37
N LEU A 218 1.98 18.03 7.83
CA LEU A 218 2.48 17.99 9.20
C LEU A 218 1.38 18.30 10.22
N GLN A 219 0.56 19.33 9.96
CA GLN A 219 -0.60 19.71 10.78
C GLN A 219 -1.58 18.55 10.96
N GLU A 220 -1.96 17.88 9.86
CA GLU A 220 -2.89 16.75 9.90
C GLU A 220 -2.29 15.55 10.64
N LEU A 221 -1.01 15.25 10.41
CA LEU A 221 -0.30 14.16 11.12
C LEU A 221 -0.22 14.44 12.62
N ALA A 222 0.20 15.64 13.01
CA ALA A 222 0.32 16.03 14.41
C ALA A 222 -1.05 15.99 15.10
N SER A 223 -2.13 16.46 14.44
CA SER A 223 -3.50 16.38 14.97
C SER A 223 -3.97 14.93 15.20
N VAL A 224 -3.72 14.03 14.24
CA VAL A 224 -4.06 12.61 14.39
C VAL A 224 -3.26 11.95 15.51
N ILE A 225 -1.97 12.23 15.61
CA ILE A 225 -1.10 11.70 16.68
C ILE A 225 -1.57 12.20 18.05
N SER A 226 -1.86 13.49 18.17
CA SER A 226 -2.37 14.09 19.41
C SER A 226 -3.74 13.55 19.83
N THR A 227 -4.54 13.07 18.89
CA THR A 227 -5.81 12.39 19.19
C THR A 227 -5.58 10.93 19.59
N ALA A 228 -4.68 10.23 18.89
CA ALA A 228 -4.38 8.82 19.11
C ALA A 228 -3.68 8.56 20.46
N LYS A 229 -2.87 9.50 20.95
CA LYS A 229 -2.18 9.36 22.25
C LYS A 229 -3.13 9.15 23.43
N GLY A 230 -4.36 9.68 23.37
CA GLY A 230 -5.36 9.51 24.42
C GLY A 230 -6.11 8.17 24.37
N GLN A 231 -5.79 7.32 23.39
CA GLN A 231 -6.41 6.00 23.18
C GLN A 231 -5.43 4.86 23.49
N SER A 232 -4.24 5.16 24.05
CA SER A 232 -3.30 4.14 24.51
C SER A 232 -3.94 3.30 25.62
N ASN A 233 -3.58 2.01 25.65
CA ASN A 233 -3.93 1.20 26.81
C ASN A 233 -3.02 1.63 27.98
N PRO A 234 -3.58 1.92 29.17
CA PRO A 234 -2.77 2.21 30.34
C PRO A 234 -1.87 1.02 30.65
N PRO A 235 -0.70 1.25 31.28
CA PRO A 235 0.17 0.16 31.72
C PRO A 235 -0.66 -0.82 32.57
N SER A 236 -0.68 -2.08 32.17
CA SER A 236 -1.37 -3.11 32.93
C SER A 236 -0.75 -3.17 34.33
N PRO A 237 -1.53 -3.11 35.43
CA PRO A 237 -0.96 -3.25 36.76
C PRO A 237 -0.27 -4.61 36.82
N SER A 238 1.01 -4.62 37.18
CA SER A 238 1.73 -5.85 37.46
C SER A 238 1.04 -6.52 38.65
N PHE A 239 0.19 -7.51 38.40
CA PHE A 239 -0.33 -8.38 39.45
C PHE A 239 0.83 -9.21 39.96
N THR A 240 1.43 -8.78 41.07
CA THR A 240 2.36 -9.62 41.83
C THR A 240 1.52 -10.73 42.45
N ILE A 241 1.58 -11.93 41.87
CA ILE A 241 0.98 -13.12 42.49
C ILE A 241 1.81 -13.42 43.74
N PHE A 242 1.29 -13.07 44.92
CA PHE A 242 1.83 -13.59 46.17
C PHE A 242 1.64 -15.12 46.15
N THR A 243 2.76 -15.85 46.10
CA THR A 243 2.75 -17.30 46.22
C THR A 243 2.83 -17.63 47.71
N THR A 244 1.78 -18.19 48.29
CA THR A 244 1.85 -18.81 49.62
C THR A 244 2.62 -20.13 49.50
N GLU A 245 3.58 -20.36 50.38
CA GLU A 245 4.28 -21.65 50.47
C GLU A 245 3.27 -22.78 50.77
N GLY A 246 3.23 -23.81 49.91
CA GLY A 246 2.56 -25.09 50.21
C GLY A 246 1.22 -25.40 49.50
N GLY A 247 0.76 -24.61 48.53
CA GLY A 247 -0.53 -24.88 47.84
C GLY A 247 -0.44 -25.73 46.57
N ALA A 248 -1.00 -26.94 46.57
CA ALA A 248 -1.04 -27.89 45.45
C ALA A 248 -1.68 -27.33 44.16
N ARG A 249 -1.01 -27.57 43.01
CA ARG A 249 -1.47 -27.16 41.67
C ARG A 249 -2.74 -27.91 41.24
N LYS A 250 -3.89 -27.24 41.23
CA LYS A 250 -5.05 -27.66 40.42
C LYS A 250 -4.91 -27.00 39.04
N TRP A 251 -4.49 -27.78 38.05
CA TRP A 251 -4.41 -27.34 36.65
C TRP A 251 -5.83 -27.17 36.09
N CYS A 252 -6.42 -26.00 36.28
CA CYS A 252 -7.58 -25.58 35.51
C CYS A 252 -7.08 -25.01 34.19
N TRP A 253 -7.42 -25.66 33.07
CA TRP A 253 -7.32 -25.08 31.73
C TRP A 253 -8.18 -23.81 31.67
N ARG A 254 -7.62 -22.67 32.10
CA ARG A 254 -8.06 -21.38 31.55
C ARG A 254 -7.36 -21.25 30.22
N SER A 255 -8.13 -21.30 29.15
CA SER A 255 -7.67 -20.87 27.83
C SER A 255 -7.22 -19.42 27.97
N ASN A 256 -5.92 -19.24 28.16
CA ASN A 256 -5.28 -17.94 27.97
C ASN A 256 -5.27 -17.73 26.45
N THR A 257 -6.43 -17.33 25.91
CA THR A 257 -6.46 -16.62 24.65
C THR A 257 -5.87 -15.24 24.95
N ALA A 258 -4.57 -15.20 25.23
CA ALA A 258 -3.80 -13.97 25.18
C ALA A 258 -3.95 -13.51 23.74
N SER A 259 -4.92 -12.63 23.50
CA SER A 259 -5.00 -11.92 22.25
C SER A 259 -3.63 -11.29 22.09
N ASN A 260 -2.91 -11.72 21.06
CA ASN A 260 -1.60 -11.18 20.71
C ASN A 260 -1.82 -9.77 20.14
N GLN A 261 -2.41 -8.88 20.96
CA GLN A 261 -2.52 -7.47 20.67
C GLN A 261 -1.10 -6.94 20.74
N ARG A 262 -0.53 -6.73 19.56
CA ARG A 262 0.76 -6.07 19.41
C ARG A 262 0.70 -4.78 20.19
N LYS A 263 1.61 -4.60 21.15
CA LYS A 263 1.79 -3.31 21.82
C LYS A 263 2.07 -2.25 20.75
N GLY A 264 1.26 -1.21 20.71
CA GLY A 264 1.49 0.00 19.94
C GLY A 264 2.75 0.72 20.42
N LEU A 265 3.30 1.59 19.58
CA LEU A 265 4.50 2.36 19.92
C LEU A 265 4.30 3.29 21.13
N LEU A 266 3.05 3.72 21.37
CA LEU A 266 2.65 4.59 22.47
C LEU A 266 2.02 3.82 23.65
N ASP A 267 2.02 2.48 23.62
CA ASP A 267 1.44 1.68 24.70
C ASP A 267 2.37 1.65 25.92
N GLY A 268 1.77 1.66 27.12
CA GLY A 268 2.49 1.56 28.38
C GLY A 268 2.81 2.89 29.05
N CYS A 269 2.38 4.01 28.46
CA CYS A 269 2.38 5.30 29.13
C CYS A 269 1.20 6.19 28.70
N ASP A 270 0.75 7.07 29.61
CA ASP A 270 -0.40 7.96 29.41
C ASP A 270 -0.01 9.46 29.42
N ASP A 271 1.25 9.78 29.69
CA ASP A 271 1.76 11.16 29.80
C ASP A 271 2.44 11.69 28.52
N TRP A 272 2.06 11.13 27.36
CA TRP A 272 2.65 11.52 26.08
C TRP A 272 2.37 13.00 25.74
N GLU A 273 3.44 13.76 25.58
CA GLU A 273 3.46 15.13 25.07
C GLU A 273 3.84 15.10 23.58
N VAL A 274 3.17 15.92 22.76
CA VAL A 274 3.40 15.99 21.31
C VAL A 274 3.69 17.43 20.94
N SER A 275 4.83 17.65 20.30
CA SER A 275 5.26 18.94 19.75
C SER A 275 5.54 18.79 18.26
N ALA A 276 5.40 19.88 17.49
CA ALA A 276 5.63 19.87 16.05
C ALA A 276 6.33 21.15 15.59
N ASP A 277 7.11 21.08 14.52
CA ASP A 277 7.74 22.25 13.89
C ASP A 277 6.73 23.08 13.08
N LEU A 278 5.77 23.68 13.78
CA LEU A 278 4.72 24.53 13.24
C LEU A 278 4.56 25.78 14.10
N PRO A 279 4.24 26.96 13.52
CA PRO A 279 4.09 28.19 14.29
C PRO A 279 3.01 28.18 15.37
N GLU A 280 2.02 27.30 15.23
CA GLU A 280 0.85 27.19 16.12
C GLU A 280 1.02 26.12 17.22
N TRP A 281 2.15 25.41 17.23
CA TRP A 281 2.41 24.29 18.14
C TRP A 281 3.44 24.64 19.20
N ASP A 282 3.38 23.93 20.32
CA ASP A 282 4.33 24.10 21.43
C ASP A 282 5.76 23.80 20.97
N GLU A 283 6.70 24.48 21.63
CA GLU A 283 8.12 24.24 21.39
C GLU A 283 8.52 22.81 21.76
N HIS A 284 9.56 22.33 21.08
CA HIS A 284 10.12 21.02 21.34
C HIS A 284 10.67 20.90 22.77
N PRO A 285 10.67 19.69 23.36
CA PRO A 285 11.27 19.43 24.66
C PRO A 285 12.74 19.88 24.74
N GLU A 286 13.19 20.25 25.94
CA GLU A 286 14.52 20.81 26.15
C GLU A 286 15.65 19.91 25.63
N VAL A 287 15.48 18.58 25.77
CA VAL A 287 16.46 17.58 25.30
C VAL A 287 16.73 17.69 23.79
N ILE A 288 15.70 18.00 22.99
CA ILE A 288 15.84 18.20 21.54
C ILE A 288 16.32 19.61 21.24
N ARG A 289 15.84 20.62 21.97
CA ARG A 289 16.28 22.02 21.79
C ARG A 289 17.77 22.25 22.02
N ARG A 290 18.40 21.44 22.88
CA ARG A 290 19.86 21.48 23.10
C ARG A 290 20.65 20.98 21.90
N THR A 291 20.00 20.25 20.99
CA THR A 291 20.61 19.82 19.73
C THR A 291 20.49 20.92 18.66
N THR A 292 21.32 20.85 17.62
CA THR A 292 21.20 21.74 16.45
C THR A 292 20.12 21.28 15.47
N LEU A 293 19.45 20.16 15.76
CA LEU A 293 18.48 19.52 14.89
C LEU A 293 17.06 19.76 15.39
N LYS A 294 16.13 19.92 14.45
CA LYS A 294 14.72 20.15 14.73
C LYS A 294 13.90 19.15 13.91
N PRO A 295 13.54 17.99 14.51
CA PRO A 295 12.59 17.06 13.90
C PRO A 295 11.24 17.74 13.66
N ASP A 296 10.46 17.22 12.70
CA ASP A 296 9.15 17.81 12.37
C ASP A 296 8.09 17.54 13.46
N ILE A 297 8.12 16.37 14.11
CA ILE A 297 7.29 16.05 15.28
C ILE A 297 8.16 15.35 16.33
N VAL A 298 7.97 15.70 17.60
CA VAL A 298 8.55 14.98 18.73
C VAL A 298 7.43 14.57 19.69
N ILE A 299 7.42 13.28 20.01
CA ILE A 299 6.55 12.70 21.03
C ILE A 299 7.42 12.29 22.20
N HIS A 300 7.12 12.79 23.39
CA HIS A 300 7.96 12.61 24.57
C HIS A 300 7.11 12.18 25.77
N SER A 301 7.63 11.24 26.56
CA SER A 301 7.06 10.84 27.84
C SER A 301 8.04 11.21 28.97
N PRO A 302 7.72 12.21 29.81
CA PRO A 302 8.55 12.58 30.94
C PRO A 302 8.74 11.44 31.96
N SER A 303 7.71 10.64 32.23
CA SER A 303 7.79 9.56 33.23
C SER A 303 8.68 8.39 32.79
N THR A 304 8.64 8.03 31.51
CA THR A 304 9.42 6.90 30.97
C THR A 304 10.75 7.34 30.34
N GLN A 305 10.97 8.66 30.21
CA GLN A 305 12.12 9.26 29.52
C GLN A 305 12.26 8.76 28.08
N GLN A 306 11.14 8.47 27.42
CA GLN A 306 11.10 8.02 26.03
C GLN A 306 10.86 9.19 25.09
N VAL A 307 11.60 9.23 23.98
CA VAL A 307 11.46 10.22 22.91
C VAL A 307 11.29 9.49 21.58
N ILE A 308 10.26 9.86 20.83
CA ILE A 308 10.00 9.41 19.47
C ILE A 308 10.08 10.63 18.56
N MET A 309 11.03 10.60 17.64
CA MET A 309 11.19 11.64 16.62
C MET A 309 10.57 11.19 15.31
N VAL A 310 9.80 12.07 14.68
CA VAL A 310 9.21 11.84 13.37
C VAL A 310 9.66 12.96 12.44
N GLU A 311 10.32 12.57 11.36
CA GLU A 311 10.70 13.48 10.28
C GLU A 311 9.80 13.21 9.07
N LEU A 312 9.10 14.25 8.62
CA LEU A 312 8.27 14.22 7.44
C LEU A 312 9.10 14.59 6.21
N THR A 313 8.89 13.86 5.13
CA THR A 313 9.35 14.28 3.81
C THR A 313 8.24 13.99 2.79
N VAL A 314 8.06 14.92 1.84
CA VAL A 314 7.06 14.82 0.78
C VAL A 314 7.76 14.87 -0.59
N PRO A 315 8.60 13.87 -0.92
CA PRO A 315 9.30 13.81 -2.19
C PRO A 315 8.35 13.38 -3.32
N TYR A 316 8.84 13.44 -4.55
CA TYR A 316 8.23 12.68 -5.63
C TYR A 316 8.47 11.19 -5.43
N GLU A 317 7.56 10.34 -5.88
CA GLU A 317 7.52 8.91 -5.54
C GLU A 317 8.80 8.16 -5.95
N SER A 318 9.48 8.57 -7.02
CA SER A 318 10.76 7.99 -7.45
C SER A 318 11.94 8.31 -6.52
N ARG A 319 11.82 9.30 -5.62
CA ARG A 319 12.88 9.75 -4.72
C ARG A 319 12.64 9.39 -3.26
N MET A 320 11.61 8.58 -2.98
CA MET A 320 11.25 8.23 -1.60
C MET A 320 12.40 7.58 -0.82
N GLU A 321 13.08 6.61 -1.42
CA GLU A 321 14.18 5.90 -0.77
C GLU A 321 15.39 6.81 -0.50
N GLN A 322 15.78 7.59 -1.50
CA GLN A 322 16.87 8.58 -1.37
C GLN A 322 16.56 9.61 -0.27
N ALA A 323 15.32 10.11 -0.22
CA ALA A 323 14.88 11.04 0.80
C ALA A 323 14.87 10.39 2.20
N HIS A 324 14.45 9.13 2.31
CA HIS A 324 14.47 8.39 3.56
C HIS A 324 15.90 8.20 4.07
N THR A 325 16.82 7.73 3.22
CA THR A 325 18.24 7.55 3.57
C THR A 325 18.87 8.86 4.02
N TYR A 326 18.69 9.94 3.24
CA TYR A 326 19.22 11.26 3.58
C TYR A 326 18.73 11.76 4.95
N LYS A 327 17.43 11.61 5.26
CA LYS A 327 16.90 12.02 6.56
C LYS A 327 17.40 11.11 7.68
N LYS A 328 17.48 9.80 7.44
CA LYS A 328 18.01 8.85 8.43
C LYS A 328 19.46 9.18 8.79
N GLU A 329 20.30 9.48 7.81
CA GLU A 329 21.69 9.91 8.03
C GLU A 329 21.77 11.24 8.79
N LYS A 330 20.91 12.21 8.46
CA LYS A 330 20.84 13.51 9.14
C LYS A 330 20.60 13.38 10.65
N TYR A 331 19.80 12.41 11.08
CA TYR A 331 19.43 12.21 12.49
C TYR A 331 20.16 11.04 13.16
N LEU A 332 21.13 10.43 12.49
CA LEU A 332 21.82 9.23 12.97
C LEU A 332 22.50 9.45 14.32
N ASP A 333 23.10 10.63 14.52
CA ASP A 333 23.81 10.97 15.76
C ASP A 333 22.87 11.20 16.97
N LEU A 334 21.55 11.27 16.75
CA LEU A 334 20.54 11.41 17.79
C LEU A 334 19.83 10.09 18.15
N THR A 335 20.11 9.01 17.42
CA THR A 335 19.53 7.66 17.62
C THR A 335 20.58 6.68 18.06
#